data_AF-A0A972XY59-F1
#
_entry.id   AF-A0A972XY59-F1
#
_cell.length_a   1.000
_cell.length_b   1.000
_cell.length_c   1.000
_cell.angle_alpha   90.00
_cell.angle_beta   90.00
_cell.angle_gamma   90.00
#
_symmetry.space_group_name_H-M   'P 1'
#
loop_
_entity.id
_entity.type
_entity.pdbx_description
1 polymer ?
#
loop_
_entity_poly.entity_id
_entity_poly.type
_entity_poly.pdbx_seq_one_letter_code
_entity_poly.pdbx_strand_id
1 'polypeptide(L)'
;MSFVNTIISKKHWLSFSESDTFIDITVSPQEEEEISIEIHFKEPIISWRNYNYEWVNTNQRLIANYYSPKIFVLKNQYKVLSNKNIGCWEFDPKHPNKLTWIIESKYLNPILKYNGTGGKKFEKTHSNNNDLIELKLLFSQDDVPEFSRSKIPFSAILCLTDHCDFDTFENTQEQLKAFEHSDIKITKGFFLNHFSKRDENISWEREAELIQKWEDQGHEICYHSLSQSIKNLEEAKTDFYSFQPPSKQIHTWIDHGFQPYNFTLFKFHEYETQKWVDNLNRKDIKNLWTYIDSGTGGKGIINQLNPNQFTLEKTKQSLRNLKFTQKVSVLIRSYFLFYRVDTPDLFSKYKRLALDFKGIVFKRKLKFIFPFINSAWKVFTSLFIDLIKWSVIKNKHYPFAKYAPVIFRNKIGNQSFQMFQTVEINNLKDTFCPSNIDSLIQESGLCIAHTYLSLPNTYHYGKFLDQNKINPVVQKNLVYIDQKIKDEKLWNPTINQLISHFKLIEELEFSFDKNNKIVSNNKTPVRYIDYEDSSH
;
A
#
# COMPACT_ATOMS: atom_id res chain seq x y z
N MET A 1 18.49 1.89 36.91
CA MET A 1 19.12 2.76 35.89
C MET A 1 18.01 3.44 35.10
N SER A 2 18.15 4.71 34.76
CA SER A 2 17.20 5.40 33.88
C SER A 2 17.84 5.58 32.51
N PHE A 3 17.22 5.05 31.44
CA PHE A 3 17.65 5.06 30.05
C PHE A 3 17.22 6.32 29.29
N VAL A 4 16.14 6.96 29.75
CA VAL A 4 15.48 8.08 29.07
C VAL A 4 15.56 9.36 29.92
N ASN A 5 15.83 10.49 29.26
CA ASN A 5 15.80 11.81 29.86
C ASN A 5 14.38 12.37 29.95
N THR A 6 13.60 12.23 28.86
CA THR A 6 12.26 12.79 28.77
C THR A 6 11.44 12.04 27.73
N ILE A 7 10.14 11.91 28.00
CA ILE A 7 9.15 11.49 27.03
C ILE A 7 8.12 12.60 26.86
N ILE A 8 7.91 13.04 25.63
CA ILE A 8 7.00 14.15 25.31
C ILE A 8 5.96 13.64 24.31
N SER A 9 4.68 13.79 24.63
CA SER A 9 3.62 13.73 23.62
C SER A 9 3.39 15.14 23.09
N LYS A 10 3.20 15.28 21.77
CA LYS A 10 2.87 16.58 21.16
C LYS A 10 1.60 17.22 21.72
N LYS A 11 0.76 16.48 22.50
CA LYS A 11 -0.56 16.96 22.91
C LYS A 11 -1.03 16.55 24.34
N HIS A 12 -0.14 16.08 25.22
CA HIS A 12 -0.39 15.92 26.68
C HIS A 12 -1.44 14.87 27.15
N TRP A 13 -1.30 13.59 26.76
CA TRP A 13 -2.14 12.45 27.25
C TRP A 13 -1.35 11.15 27.40
N LEU A 14 -0.16 11.29 27.95
CA LEU A 14 0.81 10.21 28.07
C LEU A 14 1.04 9.92 29.54
N SER A 15 1.00 8.64 29.91
CA SER A 15 1.61 8.16 31.15
C SER A 15 2.73 7.20 30.82
N PHE A 16 3.80 7.23 31.63
CA PHE A 16 4.90 6.28 31.50
C PHE A 16 5.45 5.87 32.87
N SER A 17 6.03 4.68 32.90
CA SER A 17 6.84 4.19 34.02
C SER A 17 8.10 3.55 33.45
N GLU A 18 9.16 3.51 34.27
CA GLU A 18 10.48 2.98 33.87
C GLU A 18 10.92 1.92 34.88
N SER A 19 11.51 0.85 34.37
CA SER A 19 12.24 -0.18 35.12
C SER A 19 13.66 -0.33 34.56
N ASP A 20 14.46 -1.21 35.15
CA ASP A 20 15.81 -1.52 34.65
C ASP A 20 15.80 -2.24 33.29
N THR A 21 14.65 -2.72 32.81
CA THR A 21 14.54 -3.54 31.60
C THR A 21 13.47 -3.07 30.61
N PHE A 22 12.55 -2.19 31.01
CA PHE A 22 11.53 -1.67 30.12
C PHE A 22 11.04 -0.27 30.48
N ILE A 23 10.42 0.39 29.51
CA ILE A 23 9.62 1.60 29.69
C ILE A 23 8.21 1.30 29.22
N ASP A 24 7.23 1.45 30.11
CA ASP A 24 5.82 1.37 29.76
C ASP A 24 5.32 2.74 29.31
N ILE A 25 4.52 2.75 28.25
CA ILE A 25 3.97 3.95 27.64
C ILE A 25 2.49 3.69 27.34
N THR A 26 1.61 4.45 27.99
CA THR A 26 0.17 4.39 27.71
C THR A 26 -0.24 5.64 26.95
N VAL A 27 -0.88 5.44 25.80
CA VAL A 27 -1.43 6.51 24.97
C VAL A 27 -2.94 6.40 25.00
N SER A 28 -3.61 7.47 25.43
CA SER A 28 -5.05 7.60 25.26
C SER A 28 -5.36 8.15 23.86
N PRO A 29 -6.02 7.39 22.97
CA PRO A 29 -6.43 7.91 21.67
C PRO A 29 -7.49 9.02 21.83
N GLN A 30 -7.37 10.07 21.02
CA GLN A 30 -8.27 11.21 20.94
C GLN A 30 -8.65 11.45 19.47
N GLU A 31 -9.66 12.29 19.20
CA GLU A 31 -10.08 12.68 17.85
C GLU A 31 -9.06 13.61 17.14
N GLU A 32 -7.81 13.18 17.06
CA GLU A 32 -6.68 14.01 16.66
C GLU A 32 -6.05 13.51 15.37
N GLU A 33 -5.62 14.45 14.51
CA GLU A 33 -5.13 14.11 13.16
C GLU A 33 -3.75 13.44 13.15
N GLU A 34 -2.96 13.66 14.21
CA GLU A 34 -1.63 13.10 14.37
C GLU A 34 -1.33 12.90 15.85
N ILE A 35 -0.88 11.70 16.21
CA ILE A 35 -0.41 11.34 17.56
C ILE A 35 1.02 10.81 17.41
N SER A 36 1.95 11.46 18.09
CA SER A 36 3.35 11.03 18.14
C SER A 36 3.96 11.27 19.52
N ILE A 37 4.92 10.42 19.86
CA ILE A 37 5.66 10.40 21.11
C ILE A 37 7.13 10.64 20.76
N GLU A 38 7.75 11.58 21.43
CA GLU A 38 9.18 11.84 21.33
C GLU A 38 9.86 11.26 22.56
N ILE A 39 10.81 10.35 22.35
CA ILE A 39 11.55 9.66 23.41
C ILE A 39 13.01 10.09 23.30
N HIS A 40 13.53 10.70 24.36
CA HIS A 40 14.89 11.22 24.42
C HIS A 40 15.76 10.32 25.28
N PHE A 41 16.65 9.55 24.66
CA PHE A 41 17.59 8.66 25.34
C PHE A 41 18.82 9.41 25.88
N LYS A 42 19.41 8.89 26.95
CA LYS A 42 20.70 9.39 27.45
C LYS A 42 21.85 9.08 26.50
N GLU A 43 21.83 7.89 25.92
CA GLU A 43 22.81 7.45 24.93
C GLU A 43 22.30 7.68 23.51
N PRO A 44 23.18 7.99 22.54
CA PRO A 44 22.77 8.11 21.15
C PRO A 44 22.49 6.74 20.53
N ILE A 45 21.62 6.73 19.53
CA ILE A 45 21.32 5.57 18.69
C ILE A 45 22.43 5.43 17.63
N ILE A 46 23.11 4.29 17.62
CA ILE A 46 24.29 4.05 16.76
C ILE A 46 24.00 3.12 15.58
N SER A 47 23.01 2.23 15.73
CA SER A 47 22.64 1.24 14.72
C SER A 47 21.13 1.02 14.73
N TRP A 48 20.56 0.67 13.58
CA TRP A 48 19.13 0.52 13.37
C TRP A 48 18.83 -0.74 12.58
N ARG A 49 17.80 -1.49 12.96
CA ARG A 49 17.35 -2.64 12.19
C ARG A 49 16.42 -2.18 11.07
N ASN A 50 16.92 -2.21 9.84
CA ASN A 50 16.23 -1.66 8.68
C ASN A 50 15.12 -2.59 8.16
N TYR A 51 14.25 -2.07 7.29
CA TYR A 51 13.15 -2.84 6.68
C TYR A 51 13.62 -4.07 5.89
N ASN A 52 14.90 -4.20 5.54
CA ASN A 52 15.44 -5.37 4.85
C ASN A 52 16.08 -6.40 5.79
N TYR A 53 15.86 -6.28 7.11
CA TYR A 53 16.50 -7.13 8.11
C TYR A 53 18.03 -7.03 8.10
N GLU A 54 18.57 -5.84 7.86
CA GLU A 54 20.00 -5.55 8.02
C GLU A 54 20.20 -4.48 9.08
N TRP A 55 21.33 -4.56 9.79
CA TRP A 55 21.80 -3.47 10.63
C TRP A 55 22.37 -2.37 9.75
N VAL A 56 21.90 -1.13 9.94
CA VAL A 56 22.40 0.04 9.21
C VAL A 56 22.84 1.12 10.18
N ASN A 57 23.83 1.90 9.76
CA ASN A 57 24.29 3.05 10.52
C ASN A 57 23.25 4.18 10.53
N THR A 58 23.36 5.05 11.53
CA THR A 58 22.45 6.18 11.75
C THR A 58 22.91 7.47 11.05
N ASN A 59 23.51 7.37 9.86
CA ASN A 59 24.02 8.52 9.11
C ASN A 59 22.93 9.24 8.28
N GLN A 60 21.74 8.66 8.20
CA GLN A 60 20.61 9.14 7.42
C GLN A 60 19.33 9.02 8.23
N ARG A 61 18.24 9.61 7.71
CA ARG A 61 16.91 9.41 8.30
C ARG A 61 16.46 7.97 8.09
N LEU A 62 15.94 7.36 9.15
CA LEU A 62 15.51 5.97 9.15
C LEU A 62 14.06 5.86 9.61
N ILE A 63 13.36 4.87 9.07
CA ILE A 63 11.93 4.67 9.28
C ILE A 63 11.71 3.17 9.51
N ALA A 64 11.04 2.80 10.61
CA ALA A 64 10.55 1.43 10.83
C ALA A 64 9.02 1.43 10.88
N ASN A 65 8.40 0.95 9.79
CA ASN A 65 6.95 0.87 9.60
C ASN A 65 6.31 -0.35 10.32
N TYR A 66 5.02 -0.61 10.06
CA TYR A 66 4.25 -1.76 10.59
C TYR A 66 4.79 -3.15 10.19
N TYR A 67 5.73 -3.21 9.25
CA TYR A 67 6.26 -4.45 8.68
C TYR A 67 7.78 -4.58 8.86
N SER A 68 8.39 -3.60 9.52
CA SER A 68 9.80 -3.58 9.84
C SER A 68 10.00 -3.91 11.32
N PRO A 69 11.10 -4.60 11.70
CA PRO A 69 11.49 -4.70 13.10
C PRO A 69 11.70 -3.30 13.68
N LYS A 70 11.07 -3.03 14.82
CA LYS A 70 11.30 -1.80 15.60
C LYS A 70 12.41 -2.09 16.61
N ILE A 71 13.64 -2.12 16.11
CA ILE A 71 14.85 -2.47 16.87
C ILE A 71 15.97 -1.49 16.54
N PHE A 72 16.66 -0.97 17.55
CA PHE A 72 17.89 -0.20 17.38
C PHE A 72 18.88 -0.47 18.52
N VAL A 73 20.12 -0.01 18.36
CA VAL A 73 21.18 -0.15 19.36
C VAL A 73 21.63 1.21 19.85
N LEU A 74 21.72 1.35 21.17
CA LEU A 74 22.29 2.51 21.84
C LEU A 74 23.81 2.38 21.97
N LYS A 75 24.52 3.50 22.11
CA LYS A 75 25.98 3.53 22.24
C LYS A 75 26.54 2.68 23.39
N ASN A 76 25.76 2.50 24.46
CA ASN A 76 26.10 1.61 25.58
C ASN A 76 25.79 0.12 25.29
N GLN A 77 25.59 -0.26 24.03
CA GLN A 77 25.34 -1.60 23.52
C GLN A 77 23.99 -2.23 23.93
N TYR A 78 23.09 -1.46 24.55
CA TYR A 78 21.72 -1.93 24.74
C TYR A 78 20.96 -1.96 23.43
N LYS A 79 20.38 -3.11 23.12
CA LYS A 79 19.36 -3.28 22.07
C LYS A 79 18.02 -2.85 22.66
N VAL A 80 17.30 -2.02 21.92
CA VAL A 80 15.96 -1.53 22.28
C VAL A 80 14.97 -2.05 21.26
N LEU A 81 13.91 -2.72 21.73
CA LEU A 81 12.86 -3.29 20.89
C LEU A 81 11.48 -2.83 21.38
N SER A 82 10.56 -2.56 20.45
CA SER A 82 9.14 -2.36 20.78
C SER A 82 8.46 -3.67 21.16
N ASN A 83 7.63 -3.69 22.22
CA ASN A 83 6.83 -4.88 22.53
C ASN A 83 5.84 -5.24 21.42
N LYS A 84 5.20 -4.24 20.80
CA LYS A 84 4.18 -4.41 19.74
C LYS A 84 4.61 -3.69 18.49
N ASN A 85 4.23 -4.19 17.32
CA ASN A 85 4.61 -3.55 16.06
C ASN A 85 3.66 -2.42 15.61
N ILE A 86 3.22 -1.58 16.55
CA ILE A 86 2.23 -0.51 16.32
C ILE A 86 2.91 0.78 15.84
N GLY A 87 2.28 1.47 14.90
CA GLY A 87 2.72 2.75 14.37
C GLY A 87 4.06 2.65 13.64
N CYS A 88 4.77 3.77 13.60
CA CYS A 88 6.05 3.90 12.91
C CYS A 88 7.08 4.59 13.78
N TRP A 89 8.32 4.13 13.73
CA TRP A 89 9.45 4.81 14.31
C TRP A 89 10.17 5.66 13.26
N GLU A 90 10.53 6.89 13.59
CA GLU A 90 11.33 7.80 12.77
C GLU A 90 12.55 8.27 13.57
N PHE A 91 13.71 8.21 12.92
CA PHE A 91 15.00 8.69 13.43
C PHE A 91 15.55 9.80 12.53
N ASP A 92 16.06 10.87 13.14
CA ASP A 92 16.77 11.95 12.45
C ASP A 92 18.24 12.02 12.95
N PRO A 93 19.24 11.87 12.06
CA PRO A 93 20.65 11.93 12.44
C PRO A 93 21.07 13.25 13.09
N LYS A 94 20.29 14.33 12.89
CA LYS A 94 20.53 15.62 13.57
C LYS A 94 20.24 15.57 15.08
N HIS A 95 19.48 14.57 15.52
CA HIS A 95 19.09 14.37 16.91
C HIS A 95 19.33 12.90 17.29
N PRO A 96 20.61 12.46 17.41
CA PRO A 96 20.96 11.04 17.53
C PRO A 96 20.41 10.37 18.80
N ASN A 97 20.02 11.14 19.81
CA ASN A 97 19.42 10.66 21.05
C ASN A 97 17.88 10.60 21.01
N LYS A 98 17.25 10.92 19.87
CA LYS A 98 15.80 11.08 19.78
C LYS A 98 15.18 10.02 18.88
N LEU A 99 14.16 9.34 19.41
CA LEU A 99 13.22 8.54 18.65
C LEU A 99 11.88 9.27 18.57
N THR A 100 11.31 9.32 17.37
CA THR A 100 9.90 9.75 17.20
C THR A 100 9.05 8.52 16.90
N TRP A 101 8.13 8.19 17.81
CA TRP A 101 7.16 7.12 17.61
C TRP A 101 5.82 7.71 17.18
N ILE A 102 5.48 7.55 15.91
CA ILE A 102 4.25 8.03 15.31
C ILE A 102 3.19 6.93 15.46
N ILE A 103 2.15 7.20 16.24
CA ILE A 103 1.07 6.26 16.53
C ILE A 103 -0.07 6.44 15.53
N GLU A 104 -0.47 7.70 15.30
CA GLU A 104 -1.51 8.04 14.34
C GLU A 104 -1.01 9.09 13.36
N SER A 105 -1.28 8.87 12.08
CA SER A 105 -1.02 9.83 11.02
C SER A 105 -1.82 9.44 9.77
N LYS A 106 -2.31 10.45 9.03
CA LYS A 106 -2.93 10.24 7.71
C LYS A 106 -2.01 9.56 6.67
N TYR A 107 -0.70 9.49 6.93
CA TYR A 107 0.25 8.80 6.07
C TYR A 107 0.55 7.36 6.54
N LEU A 108 0.19 7.00 7.78
CA LEU A 108 0.28 5.63 8.28
C LEU A 108 -0.92 4.80 7.85
N ASN A 109 -2.10 5.43 7.81
CA ASN A 109 -3.36 4.80 7.46
C ASN A 109 -4.03 5.60 6.33
N PRO A 110 -3.49 5.73 5.11
CA PRO A 110 -3.99 6.71 4.16
C PRO A 110 -5.36 6.33 3.62
N ILE A 111 -6.34 7.21 3.80
CA ILE A 111 -7.69 7.08 3.24
C ILE A 111 -8.00 8.30 2.39
N LEU A 112 -8.50 8.05 1.20
CA LEU A 112 -8.97 9.08 0.28
C LEU A 112 -10.48 9.05 0.18
N LYS A 113 -11.07 10.24 0.17
CA LYS A 113 -12.46 10.45 -0.25
C LYS A 113 -12.54 11.45 -1.38
N TYR A 114 -13.49 11.20 -2.27
CA TYR A 114 -13.86 12.20 -3.25
C TYR A 114 -14.69 13.29 -2.60
N ASN A 115 -14.39 14.53 -2.94
CA ASN A 115 -15.29 15.65 -2.68
C ASN A 115 -16.30 15.77 -3.83
N GLY A 116 -17.38 16.53 -3.61
CA GLY A 116 -18.42 16.73 -4.62
C GLY A 116 -17.99 17.43 -5.91
N THR A 117 -16.72 17.81 -6.05
CA THR A 117 -16.14 18.36 -7.28
C THR A 117 -15.19 17.38 -8.00
N GLY A 118 -15.09 16.12 -7.52
CA GLY A 118 -14.23 15.07 -8.08
C GLY A 118 -12.76 15.16 -7.69
N GLY A 119 -12.43 16.07 -6.77
CA GLY A 119 -11.13 16.16 -6.11
C GLY A 119 -10.96 15.10 -5.03
N LYS A 120 -9.74 14.61 -4.84
CA LYS A 120 -9.38 13.63 -3.80
C LYS A 120 -8.93 14.38 -2.55
N LYS A 121 -9.52 14.13 -1.38
CA LYS A 121 -9.07 14.69 -0.10
C LYS A 121 -8.70 13.54 0.83
N PHE A 122 -7.64 13.72 1.62
CA PHE A 122 -7.37 12.84 2.75
C PHE A 122 -8.53 12.91 3.74
N GLU A 123 -9.10 11.75 4.08
CA GLU A 123 -9.99 11.66 5.23
C GLU A 123 -9.15 11.67 6.51
N LYS A 124 -9.69 12.25 7.58
CA LYS A 124 -9.12 12.03 8.91
C LYS A 124 -9.28 10.56 9.24
N THR A 125 -8.16 9.89 9.41
CA THR A 125 -8.16 8.50 9.85
C THR A 125 -8.16 8.49 11.36
N HIS A 126 -9.28 8.07 11.92
CA HIS A 126 -9.36 7.78 13.34
C HIS A 126 -9.19 6.28 13.50
N SER A 127 -8.20 5.84 14.29
CA SER A 127 -8.38 4.61 15.04
C SER A 127 -9.47 4.92 16.07
N ASN A 128 -10.74 4.70 15.71
CA ASN A 128 -11.87 4.84 16.64
C ASN A 128 -11.89 3.70 17.68
N ASN A 129 -10.72 3.26 18.13
CA ASN A 129 -10.61 2.45 19.32
C ASN A 129 -10.45 3.45 20.45
N ASN A 130 -11.49 3.58 21.29
CA ASN A 130 -11.36 4.26 22.58
C ASN A 130 -10.45 3.47 23.55
N ASP A 131 -9.79 2.42 23.05
CA ASP A 131 -8.97 1.53 23.82
C ASP A 131 -7.59 2.17 24.03
N LEU A 132 -7.12 2.12 25.27
CA LEU A 132 -5.78 2.57 25.61
C LEU A 132 -4.76 1.78 24.79
N ILE A 133 -3.82 2.50 24.16
CA ILE A 133 -2.71 1.88 23.45
C ILE A 133 -1.56 1.71 24.45
N GLU A 134 -1.31 0.48 24.84
CA GLU A 134 -0.22 0.10 25.74
C GLU A 134 1.00 -0.35 24.94
N LEU A 135 2.07 0.43 25.02
CA LEU A 135 3.34 0.23 24.34
C LEU A 135 4.45 0.07 25.36
N LYS A 136 5.49 -0.68 25.01
CA LYS A 136 6.69 -0.82 25.83
C LYS A 136 7.94 -0.76 24.96
N LEU A 137 8.97 -0.13 25.49
CA LEU A 137 10.34 -0.32 25.01
C LEU A 137 11.01 -1.34 25.91
N LEU A 138 11.51 -2.44 25.34
CA LEU A 138 12.26 -3.48 26.03
C LEU A 138 13.76 -3.29 25.78
N PHE A 139 14.56 -3.37 26.84
CA PHE A 139 16.00 -3.17 26.82
C PHE A 139 16.71 -4.48 27.13
N SER A 140 17.66 -4.88 26.27
CA SER A 140 18.46 -6.09 26.48
C SER A 140 19.89 -5.89 26.01
N GLN A 141 20.84 -6.57 26.65
CA GLN A 141 22.20 -6.73 26.14
C GLN A 141 22.35 -8.04 25.34
N ASP A 142 21.50 -9.03 25.61
CA ASP A 142 21.44 -10.30 24.88
C ASP A 142 20.82 -10.14 23.49
N ASP A 143 20.82 -11.22 22.71
CA ASP A 143 20.11 -11.28 21.44
C ASP A 143 18.62 -10.93 21.60
N VAL A 144 18.11 -10.17 20.63
CA VAL A 144 16.71 -9.77 20.60
C VAL A 144 15.97 -10.49 19.47
N PRO A 145 14.69 -10.85 19.66
CA PRO A 145 13.93 -11.51 18.61
C PRO A 145 13.54 -10.51 17.51
N GLU A 146 13.67 -10.93 16.25
CA GLU A 146 13.03 -10.27 15.12
C GLU A 146 12.05 -11.22 14.43
N PHE A 147 10.89 -10.69 14.05
CA PHE A 147 9.82 -11.47 13.43
C PHE A 147 9.97 -11.51 11.91
N SER A 148 9.56 -12.62 11.32
CA SER A 148 9.36 -12.72 9.88
C SER A 148 8.01 -12.13 9.48
N ARG A 149 8.00 -11.31 8.42
CA ARG A 149 6.78 -10.78 7.81
C ARG A 149 6.10 -11.76 6.85
N SER A 150 6.74 -12.88 6.54
CA SER A 150 6.33 -13.82 5.50
C SER A 150 6.07 -15.20 6.07
N LYS A 151 5.15 -15.95 5.46
CA LYS A 151 4.87 -17.34 5.85
C LYS A 151 6.09 -18.23 5.67
N ILE A 152 6.80 -18.06 4.56
CA ILE A 152 8.14 -18.63 4.38
C ILE A 152 9.11 -17.70 5.11
N PRO A 153 9.78 -18.12 6.19
CA PRO A 153 10.51 -17.19 7.05
C PRO A 153 11.57 -16.37 6.30
N PHE A 154 11.43 -15.05 6.39
CA PHE A 154 12.34 -14.02 5.86
C PHE A 154 12.47 -14.03 4.33
N SER A 155 11.48 -14.58 3.62
CA SER A 155 11.38 -14.49 2.17
C SER A 155 10.80 -13.15 1.71
N ALA A 156 10.96 -12.82 0.43
CA ALA A 156 10.16 -11.77 -0.20
C ALA A 156 8.69 -12.16 -0.34
N ILE A 157 7.83 -11.16 -0.56
CA ILE A 157 6.40 -11.30 -0.77
C ILE A 157 6.00 -10.62 -2.08
N LEU A 158 5.39 -11.36 -2.99
CA LEU A 158 4.75 -10.81 -4.19
C LEU A 158 3.29 -11.25 -4.23
N CYS A 159 2.38 -10.33 -3.90
CA CYS A 159 0.94 -10.54 -4.03
C CYS A 159 0.47 -9.92 -5.35
N LEU A 160 -0.16 -10.70 -6.21
CA LEU A 160 -0.66 -10.22 -7.49
C LEU A 160 -2.18 -10.00 -7.42
N THR A 161 -2.65 -8.83 -7.85
CA THR A 161 -4.07 -8.54 -8.05
C THR A 161 -4.30 -8.08 -9.48
N ASP A 162 -5.48 -8.39 -10.04
CA ASP A 162 -5.83 -8.00 -11.40
C ASP A 162 -7.08 -7.12 -11.45
N HIS A 163 -7.01 -6.12 -12.33
CA HIS A 163 -8.09 -5.22 -12.67
C HIS A 163 -8.85 -5.71 -13.90
N CYS A 164 -10.07 -6.19 -13.69
CA CYS A 164 -10.91 -6.84 -14.71
C CYS A 164 -11.62 -5.88 -15.68
N ASP A 165 -11.15 -4.63 -15.82
CA ASP A 165 -11.90 -3.59 -16.51
C ASP A 165 -12.11 -3.85 -18.00
N PHE A 166 -11.21 -4.62 -18.58
CA PHE A 166 -11.11 -4.91 -20.00
C PHE A 166 -11.16 -6.41 -20.27
N ASP A 167 -11.55 -7.20 -19.28
CA ASP A 167 -11.65 -8.64 -19.45
C ASP A 167 -12.78 -8.98 -20.41
N THR A 168 -12.44 -9.76 -21.44
CA THR A 168 -13.35 -10.45 -22.34
C THR A 168 -13.22 -11.94 -22.09
N PHE A 169 -14.15 -12.72 -22.63
CA PHE A 169 -14.09 -14.17 -22.52
C PHE A 169 -12.75 -14.72 -23.04
N GLU A 170 -12.33 -14.30 -24.24
CA GLU A 170 -11.13 -14.79 -24.92
C GLU A 170 -9.86 -14.42 -24.15
N ASN A 171 -9.75 -13.15 -23.73
CA ASN A 171 -8.53 -12.70 -23.08
C ASN A 171 -8.39 -13.29 -21.66
N THR A 172 -9.50 -13.57 -20.99
CA THR A 172 -9.52 -14.20 -19.67
C THR A 172 -9.14 -15.68 -19.76
N GLN A 173 -9.54 -16.37 -20.83
CA GLN A 173 -9.05 -17.72 -21.12
C GLN A 173 -7.54 -17.75 -21.36
N GLU A 174 -7.01 -16.79 -22.15
CA GLU A 174 -5.57 -16.71 -22.39
C GLU A 174 -4.77 -16.36 -21.14
N GLN A 175 -5.32 -15.51 -20.25
CA GLN A 175 -4.74 -15.28 -18.93
C GLN A 175 -4.71 -16.56 -18.10
N LEU A 176 -5.81 -17.30 -18.02
CA LEU A 176 -5.87 -18.54 -17.23
C LEU A 176 -4.83 -19.56 -17.70
N LYS A 177 -4.70 -19.76 -19.02
CA LYS A 177 -3.67 -20.63 -19.61
C LYS A 177 -2.25 -20.23 -19.23
N ALA A 178 -1.99 -18.93 -19.07
CA ALA A 178 -0.68 -18.45 -18.68
C ALA A 178 -0.28 -18.85 -17.24
N PHE A 179 -1.26 -19.12 -16.37
CA PHE A 179 -1.04 -19.49 -14.97
C PHE A 179 -1.28 -20.97 -14.67
N GLU A 180 -1.98 -21.70 -15.56
CA GLU A 180 -2.41 -23.10 -15.40
C GLU A 180 -1.30 -24.08 -14.98
N HIS A 181 -0.05 -23.82 -15.39
CA HIS A 181 1.12 -24.67 -15.09
C HIS A 181 2.15 -24.01 -14.17
N SER A 182 1.74 -22.95 -13.46
CA SER A 182 2.58 -22.24 -12.50
C SER A 182 2.00 -22.32 -11.09
N ASP A 183 2.85 -22.19 -10.09
CA ASP A 183 2.45 -22.05 -8.68
C ASP A 183 2.03 -20.60 -8.35
N ILE A 184 1.95 -19.74 -9.37
CA ILE A 184 1.57 -18.34 -9.22
C ILE A 184 0.06 -18.22 -8.96
N LYS A 185 -0.30 -17.65 -7.82
CA LYS A 185 -1.64 -17.27 -7.42
C LYS A 185 -1.86 -15.76 -7.58
N ILE A 186 -3.12 -15.41 -7.86
CA ILE A 186 -3.57 -14.05 -8.15
C ILE A 186 -4.89 -13.82 -7.43
N THR A 187 -5.16 -12.58 -7.05
CA THR A 187 -6.49 -12.10 -6.68
C THR A 187 -7.15 -11.50 -7.92
N LYS A 188 -8.07 -12.25 -8.53
CA LYS A 188 -8.78 -11.91 -9.76
C LYS A 188 -10.03 -11.10 -9.44
N GLY A 189 -10.10 -9.87 -9.94
CA GLY A 189 -11.32 -9.06 -9.87
C GLY A 189 -12.40 -9.57 -10.80
N PHE A 190 -13.68 -9.38 -10.44
CA PHE A 190 -14.80 -9.54 -11.36
C PHE A 190 -15.94 -8.56 -11.04
N PHE A 191 -16.81 -8.34 -12.03
CA PHE A 191 -18.08 -7.64 -11.84
C PHE A 191 -19.20 -8.65 -11.61
N LEU A 192 -20.07 -8.41 -10.63
CA LEU A 192 -21.19 -9.32 -10.36
C LEU A 192 -22.22 -9.29 -11.49
N ASN A 193 -22.64 -8.09 -11.89
CA ASN A 193 -23.72 -7.84 -12.84
C ASN A 193 -23.16 -7.38 -14.19
N HIS A 194 -23.77 -7.82 -15.29
CA HIS A 194 -23.44 -7.31 -16.61
C HIS A 194 -24.13 -5.96 -16.85
N PHE A 195 -23.47 -4.89 -16.40
CA PHE A 195 -23.83 -3.52 -16.78
C PHE A 195 -22.56 -2.77 -17.17
N SER A 196 -22.32 -2.72 -18.48
CA SER A 196 -21.07 -2.25 -19.09
C SER A 196 -21.36 -1.40 -20.33
N LYS A 197 -20.39 -0.56 -20.70
CA LYS A 197 -20.36 0.11 -22.01
C LYS A 197 -19.71 -0.75 -23.10
N ARG A 198 -19.25 -1.94 -22.74
CA ARG A 198 -18.58 -2.92 -23.59
C ARG A 198 -19.38 -4.21 -23.48
N ASP A 199 -20.00 -4.62 -24.57
CA ASP A 199 -20.89 -5.78 -24.57
C ASP A 199 -20.10 -7.08 -24.31
N GLU A 200 -18.82 -7.09 -24.69
CA GLU A 200 -17.87 -8.18 -24.56
C GLU A 200 -17.27 -8.35 -23.16
N ASN A 201 -17.56 -7.42 -22.23
CA ASN A 201 -16.97 -7.46 -20.89
C ASN A 201 -17.55 -8.62 -20.07
N ILE A 202 -16.67 -9.41 -19.45
CA ILE A 202 -17.14 -10.52 -18.61
C ILE A 202 -17.72 -10.03 -17.28
N SER A 203 -18.61 -10.85 -16.73
CA SER A 203 -19.22 -10.67 -15.41
C SER A 203 -19.61 -12.03 -14.85
N TRP A 204 -19.86 -12.10 -13.54
CA TRP A 204 -20.39 -13.31 -12.93
C TRP A 204 -21.73 -13.73 -13.56
N GLU A 205 -22.62 -12.76 -13.79
CA GLU A 205 -23.95 -12.99 -14.37
C GLU A 205 -23.93 -13.77 -15.69
N ARG A 206 -22.92 -13.52 -16.55
CA ARG A 206 -22.83 -14.14 -17.88
C ARG A 206 -21.78 -15.25 -17.98
N GLU A 207 -20.65 -15.13 -17.29
CA GLU A 207 -19.49 -16.03 -17.43
C GLU A 207 -19.03 -16.63 -16.09
N ALA A 208 -19.96 -16.92 -15.17
CA ALA A 208 -19.67 -17.54 -13.87
C ALA A 208 -18.74 -18.76 -13.97
N GLU A 209 -18.96 -19.66 -14.92
CA GLU A 209 -18.13 -20.87 -15.08
C GLU A 209 -16.65 -20.54 -15.37
N LEU A 210 -16.38 -19.51 -16.18
CA LEU A 210 -15.00 -19.10 -16.46
C LEU A 210 -14.36 -18.46 -15.24
N ILE A 211 -15.11 -17.65 -14.48
CA ILE A 211 -14.62 -17.02 -13.26
C ILE A 211 -14.36 -18.08 -12.17
N GLN A 212 -15.24 -19.08 -12.04
CA GLN A 212 -15.09 -20.18 -11.09
C GLN A 212 -13.81 -20.99 -11.33
N LYS A 213 -13.40 -21.19 -12.60
CA LYS A 213 -12.14 -21.87 -12.92
C LYS A 213 -10.90 -21.22 -12.30
N TRP A 214 -10.91 -19.90 -12.07
CA TRP A 214 -9.82 -19.24 -11.35
C TRP A 214 -9.76 -19.70 -9.90
N GLU A 215 -10.91 -19.75 -9.22
CA GLU A 215 -11.00 -20.24 -7.84
C GLU A 215 -10.60 -21.72 -7.76
N ASP A 216 -11.03 -22.55 -8.72
CA ASP A 216 -10.69 -23.98 -8.79
C ASP A 216 -9.18 -24.23 -8.97
N GLN A 217 -8.47 -23.30 -9.63
CA GLN A 217 -7.00 -23.32 -9.75
C GLN A 217 -6.28 -22.70 -8.54
N GLY A 218 -7.00 -22.34 -7.48
CA GLY A 218 -6.47 -21.81 -6.23
C GLY A 218 -6.16 -20.31 -6.25
N HIS A 219 -6.66 -19.57 -7.25
CA HIS A 219 -6.66 -18.10 -7.21
C HIS A 219 -7.76 -17.60 -6.27
N GLU A 220 -7.65 -16.35 -5.81
CA GLU A 220 -8.74 -15.68 -5.10
C GLU A 220 -9.61 -14.93 -6.10
N ILE A 221 -10.93 -15.04 -5.98
CA ILE A 221 -11.89 -14.19 -6.69
C ILE A 221 -12.36 -13.06 -5.77
N CYS A 222 -12.43 -11.84 -6.28
CA CYS A 222 -12.84 -10.67 -5.50
C CYS A 222 -13.75 -9.74 -6.29
N TYR A 223 -14.58 -8.98 -5.57
CA TYR A 223 -15.43 -7.98 -6.20
C TYR A 223 -14.58 -6.81 -6.71
N HIS A 224 -14.85 -6.34 -7.91
CA HIS A 224 -14.34 -5.07 -8.43
C HIS A 224 -15.52 -4.13 -8.63
N SER A 225 -16.21 -3.76 -7.55
CA SER A 225 -17.60 -3.27 -7.58
C SER A 225 -18.60 -4.30 -8.15
N LEU A 226 -19.90 -3.97 -8.16
CA LEU A 226 -20.94 -4.86 -8.68
C LEU A 226 -21.09 -4.79 -10.20
N SER A 227 -20.77 -3.66 -10.80
CA SER A 227 -20.84 -3.45 -12.25
C SER A 227 -19.71 -2.55 -12.74
N GLN A 228 -19.36 -2.67 -14.02
CA GLN A 228 -18.31 -1.88 -14.63
C GLN A 228 -18.77 -0.45 -14.93
N SER A 229 -20.04 -0.25 -15.25
CA SER A 229 -20.61 1.08 -15.54
C SER A 229 -21.52 1.56 -14.42
N ILE A 230 -21.63 2.89 -14.30
CA ILE A 230 -22.43 3.57 -13.28
C ILE A 230 -23.89 3.54 -13.69
N LYS A 231 -24.73 2.90 -12.88
CA LYS A 231 -26.19 2.99 -12.98
C LYS A 231 -26.69 4.29 -12.34
N ASN A 232 -27.98 4.61 -12.51
CA ASN A 232 -28.55 5.71 -11.73
C ASN A 232 -28.50 5.39 -10.22
N LEU A 233 -28.57 6.43 -9.38
CA LEU A 233 -28.30 6.27 -7.95
C LEU A 233 -29.24 5.28 -7.25
N GLU A 234 -30.52 5.29 -7.59
CA GLU A 234 -31.53 4.44 -6.95
C GLU A 234 -31.36 2.97 -7.36
N GLU A 235 -31.08 2.70 -8.63
CA GLU A 235 -30.69 1.36 -9.10
C GLU A 235 -29.40 0.89 -8.41
N ALA A 236 -28.38 1.73 -8.35
CA ALA A 236 -27.11 1.37 -7.72
C ALA A 236 -27.26 1.08 -6.21
N LYS A 237 -28.11 1.84 -5.50
CA LYS A 237 -28.48 1.57 -4.10
C LYS A 237 -29.21 0.24 -3.97
N THR A 238 -30.18 -0.01 -4.85
CA THR A 238 -30.96 -1.24 -4.85
C THR A 238 -30.06 -2.46 -5.08
N ASP A 239 -29.20 -2.42 -6.11
CA ASP A 239 -28.21 -3.45 -6.40
C ASP A 239 -27.31 -3.69 -5.17
N PHE A 240 -26.78 -2.63 -4.57
CA PHE A 240 -25.86 -2.75 -3.43
C PHE A 240 -26.49 -3.40 -2.20
N TYR A 241 -27.72 -3.07 -1.84
CA TYR A 241 -28.35 -3.66 -0.67
C TYR A 241 -28.93 -5.06 -0.94
N SER A 242 -29.35 -5.35 -2.17
CA SER A 242 -30.03 -6.60 -2.51
C SER A 242 -29.12 -7.71 -3.03
N PHE A 243 -27.89 -7.41 -3.50
CA PHE A 243 -27.05 -8.44 -4.12
C PHE A 243 -26.80 -9.62 -3.19
N GLN A 244 -26.68 -10.80 -3.78
CA GLN A 244 -26.32 -12.02 -3.08
C GLN A 244 -24.90 -12.41 -3.48
N PRO A 245 -24.00 -12.69 -2.52
CA PRO A 245 -22.69 -13.22 -2.85
C PRO A 245 -22.82 -14.54 -3.61
N PRO A 246 -22.08 -14.72 -4.73
CA PRO A 246 -22.12 -15.98 -5.46
C PRO A 246 -21.44 -17.12 -4.70
N SER A 247 -20.53 -16.78 -3.78
CA SER A 247 -19.86 -17.70 -2.85
C SER A 247 -19.67 -17.02 -1.50
N LYS A 248 -19.61 -17.81 -0.42
CA LYS A 248 -19.31 -17.33 0.93
C LYS A 248 -17.82 -17.02 1.15
N GLN A 249 -16.96 -17.34 0.20
CA GLN A 249 -15.49 -17.24 0.34
C GLN A 249 -14.93 -15.90 -0.18
N ILE A 250 -15.78 -14.97 -0.61
CA ILE A 250 -15.35 -13.70 -1.21
C ILE A 250 -15.30 -12.61 -0.14
N HIS A 251 -14.11 -12.38 0.41
CA HIS A 251 -13.90 -11.43 1.52
C HIS A 251 -13.39 -10.05 1.08
N THR A 252 -12.95 -9.96 -0.17
CA THR A 252 -12.22 -8.80 -0.70
C THR A 252 -13.08 -7.99 -1.65
N TRP A 253 -13.06 -6.68 -1.44
CA TRP A 253 -13.71 -5.69 -2.29
C TRP A 253 -12.71 -4.66 -2.81
N ILE A 254 -12.56 -4.61 -4.12
CA ILE A 254 -11.76 -3.62 -4.83
C ILE A 254 -12.67 -2.45 -5.22
N ASP A 255 -12.31 -1.26 -4.75
CA ASP A 255 -13.02 -0.02 -5.04
C ASP A 255 -12.68 0.45 -6.47
N HIS A 256 -13.68 0.60 -7.35
CA HIS A 256 -13.51 1.14 -8.71
C HIS A 256 -13.44 2.69 -8.79
N GLY A 257 -13.58 3.37 -7.67
CA GLY A 257 -13.42 4.82 -7.54
C GLY A 257 -14.48 5.69 -8.23
N PHE A 258 -15.55 5.10 -8.76
CA PHE A 258 -16.65 5.85 -9.38
C PHE A 258 -18.07 5.34 -9.07
N GLN A 259 -18.23 4.13 -8.52
CA GLN A 259 -19.57 3.63 -8.17
C GLN A 259 -20.06 4.30 -6.89
N PRO A 260 -21.35 4.64 -6.79
CA PRO A 260 -21.86 5.43 -5.67
C PRO A 260 -21.80 4.66 -4.34
N TYR A 261 -21.85 3.32 -4.36
CA TYR A 261 -21.72 2.47 -3.18
C TYR A 261 -20.27 2.15 -2.80
N ASN A 262 -19.27 2.60 -3.56
CA ASN A 262 -17.88 2.30 -3.25
C ASN A 262 -17.42 3.03 -1.98
N PHE A 263 -16.44 2.44 -1.28
CA PHE A 263 -15.91 2.98 -0.02
C PHE A 263 -15.46 4.45 -0.14
N THR A 264 -14.86 4.83 -1.26
CA THR A 264 -14.40 6.20 -1.52
C THR A 264 -15.51 7.22 -1.79
N LEU A 265 -16.76 6.77 -2.02
CA LEU A 265 -17.87 7.58 -2.53
C LEU A 265 -19.19 7.44 -1.76
N PHE A 266 -19.42 6.37 -0.97
CA PHE A 266 -20.72 6.08 -0.36
C PHE A 266 -21.25 7.22 0.51
N LYS A 267 -20.37 7.87 1.30
CA LYS A 267 -20.78 9.03 2.13
C LYS A 267 -21.23 10.21 1.27
N PHE A 268 -20.59 10.43 0.10
CA PHE A 268 -20.96 11.52 -0.81
C PHE A 268 -22.32 11.28 -1.45
N HIS A 269 -22.67 10.01 -1.70
CA HIS A 269 -23.97 9.61 -2.24
C HIS A 269 -25.01 9.26 -1.17
N GLU A 270 -24.83 9.79 0.05
CA GLU A 270 -25.80 9.75 1.14
C GLU A 270 -26.19 8.32 1.58
N TYR A 271 -25.28 7.36 1.44
CA TYR A 271 -25.45 6.06 2.07
C TYR A 271 -25.29 6.22 3.59
N GLU A 272 -26.27 5.71 4.34
CA GLU A 272 -26.17 5.62 5.79
C GLU A 272 -25.00 4.70 6.17
N THR A 273 -24.04 5.22 6.93
CA THR A 273 -22.78 4.51 7.18
C THR A 273 -23.00 3.15 7.84
N GLN A 274 -23.89 3.06 8.83
CA GLN A 274 -24.13 1.80 9.53
C GLN A 274 -24.78 0.76 8.62
N LYS A 275 -25.80 1.13 7.84
CA LYS A 275 -26.41 0.22 6.86
C LYS A 275 -25.43 -0.27 5.80
N TRP A 276 -24.55 0.62 5.31
CA TRP A 276 -23.53 0.25 4.34
C TRP A 276 -22.55 -0.79 4.93
N VAL A 277 -22.11 -0.55 6.17
CA VAL A 277 -21.21 -1.43 6.91
C VAL A 277 -21.88 -2.78 7.19
N ASP A 278 -23.11 -2.79 7.69
CA ASP A 278 -23.86 -4.01 8.00
C ASP A 278 -24.10 -4.85 6.74
N ASN A 279 -24.32 -4.20 5.60
CA ASN A 279 -24.49 -4.87 4.33
C ASN A 279 -23.25 -5.65 3.89
N LEU A 280 -22.06 -5.04 3.99
CA LEU A 280 -20.79 -5.70 3.68
C LEU A 280 -20.47 -6.79 4.69
N ASN A 281 -20.65 -6.52 5.98
CA ASN A 281 -20.33 -7.47 7.05
C ASN A 281 -21.20 -8.74 6.98
N ARG A 282 -22.51 -8.59 6.69
CA ARG A 282 -23.42 -9.73 6.51
C ARG A 282 -23.03 -10.63 5.33
N LYS A 283 -22.26 -10.09 4.39
CA LYS A 283 -21.75 -10.78 3.20
C LYS A 283 -20.29 -11.21 3.35
N ASP A 284 -19.75 -11.11 4.57
CA ASP A 284 -18.39 -11.48 4.93
C ASP A 284 -17.28 -10.73 4.18
N ILE A 285 -17.58 -9.52 3.71
CA ILE A 285 -16.62 -8.61 3.06
C ILE A 285 -15.90 -7.81 4.16
N LYS A 286 -14.60 -8.06 4.30
CA LYS A 286 -13.76 -7.55 5.39
C LYS A 286 -12.50 -6.82 4.90
N ASN A 287 -12.10 -7.05 3.65
CA ASN A 287 -10.90 -6.48 3.07
C ASN A 287 -11.28 -5.46 2.00
N LEU A 288 -10.78 -4.23 2.10
CA LEU A 288 -11.10 -3.13 1.17
C LEU A 288 -9.81 -2.55 0.56
N TRP A 289 -9.80 -2.39 -0.77
CA TRP A 289 -8.75 -1.60 -1.40
C TRP A 289 -8.98 -0.11 -1.15
N THR A 290 -7.94 0.63 -0.78
CA THR A 290 -8.05 2.07 -0.46
C THR A 290 -8.19 2.98 -1.69
N TYR A 291 -8.16 2.41 -2.91
CA TYR A 291 -8.04 3.17 -4.16
C TYR A 291 -6.75 4.01 -4.25
N ILE A 292 -5.70 3.54 -3.57
CA ILE A 292 -4.39 4.20 -3.49
C ILE A 292 -3.32 3.24 -3.95
N ASP A 293 -2.53 3.69 -4.90
CA ASP A 293 -1.25 3.10 -5.23
C ASP A 293 -0.12 3.91 -4.59
N SER A 294 0.88 3.24 -4.02
CA SER A 294 2.09 3.88 -3.48
C SER A 294 2.90 4.58 -4.59
N GLY A 295 2.74 4.13 -5.83
CA GLY A 295 3.31 4.71 -7.05
C GLY A 295 3.07 3.80 -8.25
N THR A 296 3.69 4.11 -9.39
CA THR A 296 3.68 3.25 -10.58
C THR A 296 4.96 2.41 -10.64
N GLY A 297 4.80 1.09 -10.75
CA GLY A 297 5.89 0.13 -10.87
C GLY A 297 6.68 0.30 -12.17
N GLY A 298 7.93 -0.18 -12.15
CA GLY A 298 8.82 -0.15 -13.31
C GLY A 298 10.21 -0.67 -12.92
N LYS A 299 11.20 -0.53 -13.82
CA LYS A 299 12.57 -0.96 -13.51
C LYS A 299 13.11 -0.22 -12.28
N GLY A 300 13.49 -0.96 -11.24
CA GLY A 300 13.98 -0.45 -9.96
C GLY A 300 12.89 0.06 -9.00
N ILE A 301 11.61 -0.20 -9.27
CA ILE A 301 10.46 0.21 -8.45
C ILE A 301 9.50 -0.99 -8.31
N ILE A 302 9.56 -1.67 -7.16
CA ILE A 302 8.74 -2.85 -6.84
C ILE A 302 8.45 -3.00 -5.33
N ASN A 303 9.40 -2.68 -4.44
CA ASN A 303 9.28 -2.96 -3.01
C ASN A 303 8.56 -1.84 -2.26
N GLN A 304 7.30 -2.05 -1.86
CA GLN A 304 6.48 -1.09 -1.09
C GLN A 304 7.06 -0.75 0.28
N LEU A 305 7.90 -1.62 0.87
CA LEU A 305 8.56 -1.36 2.14
C LEU A 305 9.75 -0.40 2.02
N ASN A 306 10.22 -0.15 0.80
CA ASN A 306 11.33 0.75 0.51
C ASN A 306 10.82 2.07 -0.08
N PRO A 307 10.53 3.09 0.77
CA PRO A 307 9.99 4.37 0.30
C PRO A 307 10.93 5.11 -0.67
N ASN A 308 12.22 4.79 -0.67
CA ASN A 308 13.18 5.38 -1.60
C ASN A 308 12.93 4.98 -3.06
N GLN A 309 12.19 3.89 -3.31
CA GLN A 309 11.77 3.49 -4.67
C GLN A 309 10.64 4.38 -5.22
N PHE A 310 9.88 5.06 -4.34
CA PHE A 310 8.73 5.88 -4.70
C PHE A 310 9.05 7.38 -4.63
N THR A 311 9.90 7.81 -5.56
CA THR A 311 10.37 9.20 -5.69
C THR A 311 10.35 9.63 -7.16
N LEU A 312 10.32 10.94 -7.44
CA LEU A 312 10.36 11.44 -8.82
C LEU A 312 11.67 11.07 -9.53
N GLU A 313 12.79 11.01 -8.80
CA GLU A 313 14.09 10.60 -9.36
C GLU A 313 14.08 9.11 -9.77
N LYS A 314 13.55 8.22 -8.93
CA LYS A 314 13.42 6.80 -9.30
C LYS A 314 12.48 6.59 -10.48
N THR A 315 11.34 7.29 -10.50
CA THR A 315 10.45 7.29 -11.67
C THR A 315 11.17 7.79 -12.93
N LYS A 316 11.99 8.84 -12.85
CA LYS A 316 12.78 9.30 -14.01
C LYS A 316 13.77 8.22 -14.47
N GLN A 317 14.42 7.52 -13.54
CA GLN A 317 15.39 6.46 -13.83
C GLN A 317 14.74 5.22 -14.46
N SER A 318 13.52 4.85 -14.04
CA SER A 318 12.81 3.70 -14.61
C SER A 318 12.40 3.92 -16.07
N LEU A 319 12.24 5.17 -16.49
CA LEU A 319 11.78 5.54 -17.83
C LEU A 319 12.92 5.68 -18.87
N ARG A 320 14.18 5.34 -18.54
CA ARG A 320 15.36 5.59 -19.40
C ARG A 320 15.22 5.13 -20.85
N ASN A 321 14.52 4.02 -21.09
CA ASN A 321 14.36 3.43 -22.43
C ASN A 321 13.20 4.00 -23.25
N LEU A 322 12.40 4.92 -22.68
CA LEU A 322 11.27 5.52 -23.38
C LEU A 322 11.65 6.73 -24.25
N LYS A 323 10.77 7.06 -25.19
CA LYS A 323 10.86 8.31 -25.96
C LYS A 323 10.67 9.52 -25.04
N PHE A 324 11.27 10.66 -25.39
CA PHE A 324 11.24 11.87 -24.58
C PHE A 324 9.82 12.31 -24.20
N THR A 325 8.89 12.31 -25.15
CA THR A 325 7.48 12.69 -24.90
C THR A 325 6.78 11.78 -23.90
N GLN A 326 7.03 10.47 -23.96
CA GLN A 326 6.50 9.50 -23.01
C GLN A 326 7.10 9.71 -21.61
N LYS A 327 8.41 9.93 -21.52
CA LYS A 327 9.11 10.22 -20.25
C LYS A 327 8.47 11.42 -19.55
N VAL A 328 8.31 12.53 -20.28
CA VAL A 328 7.70 13.76 -19.74
C VAL A 328 6.26 13.51 -19.31
N SER A 329 5.47 12.80 -20.12
CA SER A 329 4.08 12.48 -19.79
C SER A 329 3.96 11.68 -18.49
N VAL A 330 4.74 10.61 -18.33
CA VAL A 330 4.72 9.76 -17.12
C VAL A 330 5.25 10.51 -15.90
N LEU A 331 6.29 11.34 -16.04
CA LEU A 331 6.81 12.15 -14.94
C LEU A 331 5.80 13.20 -14.45
N ILE A 332 5.14 13.91 -15.37
CA ILE A 332 4.10 14.90 -15.02
C ILE A 332 2.93 14.17 -14.33
N ARG A 333 2.49 13.03 -14.87
CA ARG A 333 1.46 12.20 -14.26
C ARG A 333 1.84 11.79 -12.84
N SER A 334 3.07 11.30 -12.63
CA SER A 334 3.56 10.85 -11.33
C SER A 334 3.70 12.00 -10.33
N TYR A 335 4.09 13.18 -10.81
CA TYR A 335 4.12 14.40 -10.00
C TYR A 335 2.73 14.76 -9.45
N PHE A 336 1.68 14.74 -10.27
CA PHE A 336 0.33 15.09 -9.81
C PHE A 336 -0.38 13.98 -9.05
N LEU A 337 -0.21 12.72 -9.47
CA LEU A 337 -0.91 11.59 -8.83
C LEU A 337 -0.31 11.17 -7.50
N PHE A 338 1.02 11.25 -7.36
CA PHE A 338 1.71 10.72 -6.20
C PHE A 338 2.38 11.83 -5.39
N TYR A 339 3.23 12.67 -5.99
CA TYR A 339 4.00 13.66 -5.24
C TYR A 339 3.15 14.83 -4.68
N ARG A 340 2.22 15.38 -5.47
CA ARG A 340 1.33 16.51 -5.11
C ARG A 340 -0.09 16.08 -4.72
N VAL A 341 -0.27 14.83 -4.31
CA VAL A 341 -1.61 14.29 -4.03
C VAL A 341 -2.32 14.97 -2.86
N ASP A 342 -1.56 15.60 -1.96
CA ASP A 342 -2.03 16.42 -0.85
C ASP A 342 -2.50 17.83 -1.27
N THR A 343 -2.51 18.13 -2.57
CA THR A 343 -3.04 19.39 -3.14
C THR A 343 -4.24 19.13 -4.07
N PRO A 344 -5.44 18.85 -3.51
CA PRO A 344 -6.62 18.40 -4.28
C PRO A 344 -7.04 19.34 -5.41
N ASP A 345 -6.93 20.64 -5.17
CA ASP A 345 -7.26 21.69 -6.13
C ASP A 345 -6.33 21.66 -7.35
N LEU A 346 -5.03 21.45 -7.13
CA LEU A 346 -4.05 21.33 -8.21
C LEU A 346 -4.28 20.07 -9.04
N PHE A 347 -4.54 18.94 -8.38
CA PHE A 347 -4.89 17.69 -9.07
C PHE A 347 -6.17 17.82 -9.91
N SER A 348 -7.19 18.50 -9.38
CA SER A 348 -8.45 18.76 -10.09
C SER A 348 -8.23 19.63 -11.33
N LYS A 349 -7.36 20.64 -11.24
CA LYS A 349 -6.95 21.48 -12.39
C LYS A 349 -6.18 20.69 -13.43
N TYR A 350 -5.28 19.80 -13.01
CA TYR A 350 -4.57 18.89 -13.92
C TYR A 350 -5.54 17.96 -14.68
N LYS A 351 -6.54 17.37 -14.00
CA LYS A 351 -7.60 16.60 -14.67
C LYS A 351 -8.40 17.45 -15.64
N ARG A 352 -8.80 18.65 -15.22
CA ARG A 352 -9.56 19.60 -16.05
C ARG A 352 -8.78 19.99 -17.31
N LEU A 353 -7.47 20.19 -17.23
CA LEU A 353 -6.63 20.43 -18.40
C LEU A 353 -6.74 19.35 -19.47
N ALA A 354 -6.68 18.08 -19.07
CA ALA A 354 -6.81 16.97 -20.01
C ALA A 354 -8.20 16.94 -20.67
N LEU A 355 -9.26 17.25 -19.91
CA LEU A 355 -10.63 17.31 -20.41
C LEU A 355 -10.85 18.49 -21.37
N ASP A 356 -10.41 19.69 -20.97
CA ASP A 356 -10.54 20.90 -21.75
C ASP A 356 -9.71 20.81 -23.03
N PHE A 357 -8.49 20.26 -22.97
CA PHE A 357 -7.68 19.97 -24.14
C PHE A 357 -8.42 19.07 -25.13
N LYS A 358 -9.05 17.99 -24.65
CA LYS A 358 -9.88 17.13 -25.50
C LYS A 358 -11.06 17.90 -26.11
N GLY A 359 -11.69 18.80 -25.34
CA GLY A 359 -12.77 19.66 -25.80
C GLY A 359 -12.36 20.66 -26.88
N ILE A 360 -11.14 21.20 -26.79
CA ILE A 360 -10.58 22.14 -27.77
C ILE A 360 -10.16 21.38 -29.04
N VAL A 361 -9.34 20.33 -28.90
CA VAL A 361 -8.71 19.65 -30.04
C VAL A 361 -9.70 18.76 -30.79
N PHE A 362 -10.45 17.92 -30.08
CA PHE A 362 -11.35 16.95 -30.73
C PHE A 362 -12.75 17.50 -30.95
N LYS A 363 -13.26 18.35 -30.05
CA LYS A 363 -14.62 18.91 -30.18
C LYS A 363 -14.66 20.32 -30.76
N ARG A 364 -13.52 20.98 -30.96
CA ARG A 364 -13.38 22.34 -31.52
C ARG A 364 -14.28 23.40 -30.86
N LYS A 365 -14.53 23.28 -29.55
CA LYS A 365 -15.41 24.21 -28.81
C LYS A 365 -14.61 25.30 -28.11
N LEU A 366 -14.80 26.56 -28.54
CA LEU A 366 -14.10 27.74 -27.99
C LEU A 366 -14.34 27.96 -26.48
N LYS A 367 -15.49 27.53 -25.95
CA LYS A 367 -15.83 27.66 -24.52
C LYS A 367 -14.84 26.98 -23.57
N PHE A 368 -14.02 26.04 -24.06
CA PHE A 368 -13.00 25.36 -23.26
C PHE A 368 -11.66 26.11 -23.23
N ILE A 369 -11.44 27.12 -24.08
CA ILE A 369 -10.15 27.83 -24.17
C ILE A 369 -9.83 28.59 -22.87
N PHE A 370 -10.76 29.40 -22.36
CA PHE A 370 -10.51 30.17 -21.14
C PHE A 370 -10.33 29.28 -19.89
N PRO A 371 -11.19 28.26 -19.65
CA PRO A 371 -10.94 27.26 -18.60
C PRO A 371 -9.59 26.54 -18.73
N PHE A 372 -9.18 26.22 -19.96
CA PHE A 372 -7.90 25.60 -20.26
C PHE A 372 -6.74 26.52 -19.86
N ILE A 373 -6.74 27.79 -20.30
CA ILE A 373 -5.66 28.75 -19.99
C ILE A 373 -5.51 28.95 -18.48
N ASN A 374 -6.62 29.15 -17.76
CA ASN A 374 -6.59 29.33 -16.30
C ASN A 374 -6.04 28.08 -15.58
N SER A 375 -6.46 26.88 -16.00
CA SER A 375 -5.95 25.64 -15.43
C SER A 375 -4.49 25.42 -15.80
N ALA A 376 -4.07 25.79 -17.02
CA ALA A 376 -2.72 25.63 -17.55
C ALA A 376 -1.75 26.51 -16.78
N TRP A 377 -2.10 27.77 -16.57
CA TRP A 377 -1.29 28.72 -15.82
C TRP A 377 -0.99 28.20 -14.41
N LYS A 378 -2.01 27.72 -13.69
CA LYS A 378 -1.85 27.23 -12.31
C LYS A 378 -1.04 25.95 -12.20
N VAL A 379 -1.24 25.02 -13.13
CA VAL A 379 -0.47 23.78 -13.23
C VAL A 379 0.98 24.09 -13.58
N PHE A 380 1.20 24.98 -14.55
CA PHE A 380 2.53 25.41 -14.98
C PHE A 380 3.29 26.13 -13.86
N THR A 381 2.69 27.09 -13.17
CA THR A 381 3.36 27.82 -12.08
C THR A 381 3.77 26.88 -10.95
N SER A 382 2.93 25.93 -10.56
CA SER A 382 3.29 24.92 -9.55
C SER A 382 4.46 24.04 -10.01
N LEU A 383 4.41 23.53 -11.24
CA LEU A 383 5.49 22.73 -11.82
C LEU A 383 6.80 23.53 -11.88
N PHE A 384 6.73 24.79 -12.31
CA PHE A 384 7.90 25.66 -12.46
C PHE A 384 8.57 25.94 -11.11
N ILE A 385 7.79 26.28 -10.07
CA ILE A 385 8.32 26.50 -8.71
C ILE A 385 9.02 25.27 -8.17
N ASP A 386 8.44 24.08 -8.37
CA ASP A 386 9.05 22.83 -7.90
C ASP A 386 10.25 22.41 -8.74
N LEU A 387 10.26 22.73 -10.03
CA LEU A 387 11.38 22.47 -10.91
C LEU A 387 12.61 23.31 -10.52
N ILE A 388 12.41 24.55 -10.04
CA ILE A 388 13.49 25.36 -9.43
C ILE A 388 14.06 24.65 -8.18
N LYS A 389 13.22 23.94 -7.42
CA LYS A 389 13.61 23.19 -6.20
C LYS A 389 13.90 21.70 -6.47
N TRP A 390 14.18 21.33 -7.72
CA TRP A 390 14.29 19.92 -8.13
C TRP A 390 15.31 19.11 -7.34
N SER A 391 16.47 19.70 -7.00
CA SER A 391 17.53 19.02 -6.23
C SER A 391 17.02 18.47 -4.89
N VAL A 392 16.08 19.17 -4.26
CA VAL A 392 15.47 18.78 -2.98
C VAL A 392 14.26 17.87 -3.21
N ILE A 393 13.42 18.19 -4.20
CA ILE A 393 12.13 17.55 -4.42
C ILE A 393 12.26 16.14 -5.01
N LYS A 394 13.22 15.93 -5.92
CA LYS A 394 13.32 14.69 -6.70
C LYS A 394 13.47 13.41 -5.87
N ASN A 395 14.09 13.54 -4.68
CA ASN A 395 14.38 12.43 -3.76
C ASN A 395 13.35 12.35 -2.60
N LYS A 396 12.37 13.25 -2.53
CA LYS A 396 11.32 13.15 -1.52
C LYS A 396 10.43 11.95 -1.83
N HIS A 397 10.13 11.18 -0.79
CA HIS A 397 9.15 10.10 -0.86
C HIS A 397 7.78 10.66 -1.25
N TYR A 398 7.04 9.90 -2.05
CA TYR A 398 5.64 10.18 -2.27
C TYR A 398 4.87 10.11 -0.94
N PRO A 399 3.94 11.05 -0.67
CA PRO A 399 3.11 11.05 0.53
C PRO A 399 2.52 9.69 0.92
N PHE A 400 1.99 8.91 -0.03
CA PHE A 400 1.41 7.58 0.23
C PHE A 400 2.44 6.48 0.46
N ALA A 401 3.69 6.69 0.07
CA ALA A 401 4.76 5.71 0.28
C ALA A 401 5.60 6.00 1.53
N LYS A 402 5.51 7.21 2.12
CA LYS A 402 6.43 7.71 3.15
C LYS A 402 6.67 6.71 4.30
N TYR A 403 5.60 6.17 4.87
CA TYR A 403 5.69 5.19 5.96
C TYR A 403 5.38 3.76 5.52
N ALA A 404 5.44 3.49 4.21
CA ALA A 404 5.11 2.20 3.59
C ALA A 404 3.79 1.57 4.11
N PRO A 405 2.66 2.29 4.07
CA PRO A 405 1.37 1.71 4.41
C PRO A 405 1.00 0.65 3.36
N VAL A 406 0.99 -0.61 3.78
CA VAL A 406 0.66 -1.74 2.90
C VAL A 406 -0.72 -2.28 3.23
N ILE A 407 -0.89 -2.83 4.42
CA ILE A 407 -2.19 -3.22 5.01
C ILE A 407 -2.33 -2.46 6.33
N PHE A 408 -3.54 -2.07 6.69
CA PHE A 408 -3.81 -1.45 7.99
C PHE A 408 -5.29 -1.53 8.31
N ARG A 409 -5.60 -1.52 9.61
CA ARG A 409 -6.98 -1.53 10.08
C ARG A 409 -7.60 -0.14 10.00
N ASN A 410 -8.84 -0.06 9.53
CA ASN A 410 -9.64 1.15 9.65
C ASN A 410 -11.05 0.84 10.19
N LYS A 411 -11.57 1.71 11.04
CA LYS A 411 -12.92 1.58 11.58
C LYS A 411 -13.90 2.44 10.79
N ILE A 412 -14.93 1.81 10.24
CA ILE A 412 -16.01 2.45 9.50
C ILE A 412 -17.31 2.11 10.22
N GLY A 413 -18.01 3.12 10.73
CA GLY A 413 -19.12 2.89 11.65
C GLY A 413 -18.65 2.15 12.90
N ASN A 414 -19.34 1.06 13.25
CA ASN A 414 -18.96 0.19 14.38
C ASN A 414 -18.09 -1.01 14.00
N GLN A 415 -17.71 -1.20 12.72
CA GLN A 415 -16.91 -2.35 12.28
C GLN A 415 -15.48 -1.95 11.89
N SER A 416 -14.56 -2.90 12.02
CA SER A 416 -13.19 -2.78 11.53
C SER A 416 -13.01 -3.52 10.20
N PHE A 417 -12.43 -2.84 9.24
CA PHE A 417 -12.03 -3.38 7.94
C PHE A 417 -10.51 -3.42 7.84
N GLN A 418 -10.01 -4.40 7.09
CA GLN A 418 -8.61 -4.45 6.68
C GLN A 418 -8.47 -3.71 5.35
N MET A 419 -7.76 -2.59 5.39
CA MET A 419 -7.50 -1.75 4.24
C MET A 419 -6.17 -2.13 3.62
N PHE A 420 -6.05 -2.10 2.29
CA PHE A 420 -4.75 -2.34 1.63
C PHE A 420 -4.45 -1.37 0.49
N GLN A 421 -3.17 -1.13 0.26
CA GLN A 421 -2.60 -0.33 -0.83
C GLN A 421 -1.78 -1.18 -1.78
N THR A 422 -1.65 -0.68 -3.00
CA THR A 422 -1.02 -1.42 -4.09
C THR A 422 0.10 -0.63 -4.75
N VAL A 423 0.81 -1.26 -5.69
CA VAL A 423 1.63 -0.58 -6.70
C VAL A 423 0.91 -0.68 -8.04
N GLU A 424 0.73 0.44 -8.74
CA GLU A 424 0.11 0.43 -10.07
C GLU A 424 1.09 -0.20 -11.08
N ILE A 425 0.70 -1.30 -11.72
CA ILE A 425 1.54 -2.01 -12.70
C ILE A 425 0.85 -2.03 -14.06
N ASN A 426 1.26 -1.08 -14.90
CA ASN A 426 0.88 -1.02 -16.32
C ASN A 426 1.96 -1.60 -17.25
N ASN A 427 3.18 -1.83 -16.75
CA ASN A 427 4.33 -2.31 -17.49
C ASN A 427 4.91 -3.54 -16.80
N LEU A 428 4.23 -4.67 -16.95
CA LEU A 428 4.59 -5.93 -16.33
C LEU A 428 5.97 -6.42 -16.78
N LYS A 429 6.36 -6.12 -18.02
CA LYS A 429 7.68 -6.50 -18.57
C LYS A 429 8.83 -5.95 -17.74
N ASP A 430 8.84 -4.65 -17.45
CA ASP A 430 9.96 -4.05 -16.70
C ASP A 430 9.77 -4.17 -15.20
N THR A 431 8.53 -4.16 -14.70
CA THR A 431 8.28 -4.28 -13.26
C THR A 431 8.63 -5.68 -12.73
N PHE A 432 8.29 -6.74 -13.46
CA PHE A 432 8.56 -8.12 -13.05
C PHE A 432 9.82 -8.70 -13.70
N CYS A 433 10.72 -7.86 -14.20
CA CYS A 433 12.00 -8.35 -14.72
C CYS A 433 12.85 -9.00 -13.60
N PRO A 434 13.75 -9.96 -13.94
CA PRO A 434 14.55 -10.68 -12.95
C PRO A 434 15.26 -9.78 -11.94
N SER A 435 15.86 -8.67 -12.39
CA SER A 435 16.58 -7.75 -11.49
C SER A 435 15.69 -7.12 -10.42
N ASN A 436 14.40 -6.88 -10.71
CA ASN A 436 13.47 -6.37 -9.71
C ASN A 436 13.05 -7.47 -8.74
N ILE A 437 12.81 -8.69 -9.23
CA ILE A 437 12.47 -9.83 -8.39
C ILE A 437 13.63 -10.18 -7.46
N ASP A 438 14.87 -10.16 -7.97
CA ASP A 438 16.07 -10.40 -7.16
C ASP A 438 16.29 -9.31 -6.12
N SER A 439 16.05 -8.04 -6.47
CA SER A 439 16.08 -6.93 -5.51
C SER A 439 15.00 -7.08 -4.44
N LEU A 440 13.80 -7.52 -4.81
CA LEU A 440 12.72 -7.78 -3.85
C LEU A 440 13.13 -8.91 -2.88
N ILE A 441 13.69 -10.01 -3.39
CA ILE A 441 14.20 -11.14 -2.60
C ILE A 441 15.32 -10.71 -1.65
N GLN A 442 16.32 -10.00 -2.16
CA GLN A 442 17.44 -9.50 -1.36
C GLN A 442 16.97 -8.60 -0.22
N GLU A 443 15.97 -7.76 -0.48
CA GLU A 443 15.41 -6.84 0.52
C GLU A 443 14.37 -7.51 1.45
N SER A 444 14.09 -8.82 1.30
CA SER A 444 12.93 -9.49 1.92
C SER A 444 11.64 -8.66 1.75
N GLY A 445 11.51 -8.00 0.60
CA GLY A 445 10.57 -6.93 0.36
C GLY A 445 9.13 -7.42 0.15
N LEU A 446 8.22 -6.47 -0.01
CA LEU A 446 6.81 -6.76 -0.27
C LEU A 446 6.30 -5.93 -1.45
N CYS A 447 5.55 -6.58 -2.34
CA CYS A 447 4.80 -5.93 -3.40
C CYS A 447 3.38 -6.50 -3.48
N ILE A 448 2.36 -5.65 -3.31
CA ILE A 448 0.98 -5.91 -3.72
C ILE A 448 0.78 -5.22 -5.06
N ALA A 449 0.86 -5.99 -6.12
CA ALA A 449 0.81 -5.55 -7.49
C ALA A 449 -0.63 -5.38 -7.97
N HIS A 450 -1.04 -4.15 -8.27
CA HIS A 450 -2.29 -3.88 -8.98
C HIS A 450 -2.03 -3.90 -10.48
N THR A 451 -2.34 -5.02 -11.11
CA THR A 451 -2.04 -5.28 -12.52
C THR A 451 -3.26 -5.06 -13.41
N TYR A 452 -3.01 -4.72 -14.67
CA TYR A 452 -4.03 -4.70 -15.72
C TYR A 452 -3.66 -5.78 -16.75
N LEU A 453 -4.12 -7.01 -16.55
CA LEU A 453 -3.78 -8.13 -17.44
C LEU A 453 -4.40 -7.96 -18.84
N SER A 454 -5.60 -7.36 -18.91
CA SER A 454 -6.34 -7.15 -20.16
C SER A 454 -6.19 -5.77 -20.80
N LEU A 455 -5.20 -4.97 -20.42
CA LEU A 455 -5.11 -3.57 -20.88
C LEU A 455 -5.06 -3.45 -22.43
N PRO A 456 -6.07 -2.86 -23.10
CA PRO A 456 -6.12 -2.87 -24.57
C PRO A 456 -5.31 -1.73 -25.19
N ASN A 457 -5.03 -0.69 -24.41
CA ASN A 457 -4.50 0.58 -24.90
C ASN A 457 -3.11 0.44 -25.53
N THR A 458 -2.98 0.86 -26.79
CA THR A 458 -1.75 0.75 -27.60
C THR A 458 -0.61 1.65 -27.14
N TYR A 459 -0.91 2.72 -26.39
CA TYR A 459 0.10 3.64 -25.87
C TYR A 459 0.77 3.13 -24.57
N HIS A 460 0.24 2.06 -23.97
CA HIS A 460 0.91 1.37 -22.87
C HIS A 460 1.88 0.32 -23.41
N TYR A 461 3.04 0.21 -22.76
CA TYR A 461 4.12 -0.68 -23.15
C TYR A 461 4.35 -1.73 -22.05
N GLY A 462 4.88 -2.89 -22.45
CA GLY A 462 5.15 -4.00 -21.52
C GLY A 462 3.90 -4.63 -20.91
N LYS A 463 2.79 -4.62 -21.65
CA LYS A 463 1.51 -5.22 -21.29
C LYS A 463 1.62 -6.74 -21.13
N PHE A 464 0.69 -7.33 -20.38
CA PHE A 464 0.58 -8.78 -20.24
C PHE A 464 0.20 -9.44 -21.57
N LEU A 465 -0.88 -8.97 -22.21
CA LEU A 465 -1.28 -9.40 -23.54
C LEU A 465 -0.82 -8.43 -24.63
N ASP A 466 -0.29 -8.98 -25.72
CA ASP A 466 -0.05 -8.31 -26.98
C ASP A 466 -0.83 -9.04 -28.08
N GLN A 467 -1.72 -8.32 -28.78
CA GLN A 467 -2.64 -8.90 -29.77
C GLN A 467 -3.37 -10.16 -29.26
N ASN A 468 -3.91 -10.10 -28.03
CA ASN A 468 -4.61 -11.19 -27.34
C ASN A 468 -3.78 -12.45 -27.09
N LYS A 469 -2.44 -12.37 -27.15
CA LYS A 469 -1.54 -13.44 -26.74
C LYS A 469 -0.62 -12.96 -25.64
N ILE A 470 -0.16 -13.86 -24.79
CA ILE A 470 0.82 -13.49 -23.76
C ILE A 470 2.08 -12.90 -24.38
N ASN A 471 2.54 -11.79 -23.84
CA ASN A 471 3.80 -11.18 -24.25
C ASN A 471 4.96 -12.14 -23.90
N PRO A 472 5.83 -12.51 -24.87
CA PRO A 472 6.89 -13.50 -24.62
C PRO A 472 7.88 -13.11 -23.52
N VAL A 473 8.12 -11.82 -23.31
CA VAL A 473 9.01 -11.38 -22.22
C VAL A 473 8.30 -11.48 -20.87
N VAL A 474 7.02 -11.15 -20.82
CA VAL A 474 6.21 -11.33 -19.60
C VAL A 474 6.14 -12.81 -19.24
N GLN A 475 5.92 -13.70 -20.22
CA GLN A 475 5.93 -15.14 -19.99
C GLN A 475 7.27 -15.62 -19.39
N LYS A 476 8.40 -15.16 -19.92
CA LYS A 476 9.73 -15.48 -19.35
C LYS A 476 9.88 -14.97 -17.91
N ASN A 477 9.36 -13.77 -17.61
CA ASN A 477 9.37 -13.24 -16.25
C ASN A 477 8.49 -14.07 -15.31
N LEU A 478 7.32 -14.55 -15.76
CA LEU A 478 6.46 -15.43 -14.95
C LEU A 478 7.16 -16.76 -14.63
N VAL A 479 7.83 -17.37 -15.61
CA VAL A 479 8.64 -18.59 -15.37
C VAL A 479 9.74 -18.32 -14.34
N TYR A 480 10.38 -17.13 -14.39
CA TYR A 480 11.37 -16.75 -13.39
C TYR A 480 10.76 -16.62 -11.99
N ILE A 481 9.60 -15.96 -11.87
CA ILE A 481 8.85 -15.81 -10.61
C ILE A 481 8.46 -17.18 -10.05
N ASP A 482 7.90 -18.04 -10.90
CA ASP A 482 7.50 -19.41 -10.54
C ASP A 482 8.67 -20.22 -9.97
N GLN A 483 9.85 -20.13 -10.59
CA GLN A 483 11.06 -20.75 -10.05
C GLN A 483 11.42 -20.21 -8.66
N LYS A 484 11.29 -18.89 -8.42
CA LYS A 484 11.58 -18.32 -7.09
C LYS A 484 10.57 -18.73 -6.02
N ILE A 485 9.32 -19.00 -6.41
CA ILE A 485 8.30 -19.56 -5.53
C ILE A 485 8.67 -20.99 -5.15
N LYS A 486 9.01 -21.83 -6.12
CA LYS A 486 9.45 -23.22 -5.91
C LYS A 486 10.73 -23.33 -5.08
N ASP A 487 11.65 -22.38 -5.24
CA ASP A 487 12.87 -22.27 -4.43
C ASP A 487 12.61 -21.75 -2.99
N GLU A 488 11.37 -21.45 -2.61
CA GLU A 488 10.99 -20.83 -1.33
C GLU A 488 11.67 -19.47 -1.07
N LYS A 489 12.15 -18.79 -2.10
CA LYS A 489 12.75 -17.43 -1.99
C LYS A 489 11.71 -16.33 -2.07
N LEU A 490 10.55 -16.64 -2.66
CA LEU A 490 9.45 -15.72 -2.86
C LEU A 490 8.14 -16.38 -2.42
N TRP A 491 7.48 -15.78 -1.45
CA TRP A 491 6.12 -16.15 -1.09
C TRP A 491 5.13 -15.38 -1.98
N ASN A 492 4.25 -16.10 -2.66
CA ASN A 492 3.20 -15.52 -3.51
C ASN A 492 1.80 -15.85 -2.94
N PRO A 493 1.28 -15.03 -2.01
CA PRO A 493 -0.07 -15.18 -1.49
C PRO A 493 -1.12 -14.47 -2.35
N THR A 494 -2.38 -14.88 -2.23
CA THR A 494 -3.53 -14.02 -2.55
C THR A 494 -3.68 -12.90 -1.51
N ILE A 495 -4.49 -11.87 -1.77
CA ILE A 495 -4.63 -10.75 -0.83
C ILE A 495 -5.25 -11.21 0.50
N ASN A 496 -6.24 -12.10 0.46
CA ASN A 496 -6.86 -12.66 1.67
C ASN A 496 -5.87 -13.50 2.48
N GLN A 497 -5.02 -14.29 1.83
CA GLN A 497 -3.96 -15.05 2.50
C GLN A 497 -2.92 -14.14 3.15
N LEU A 498 -2.52 -13.07 2.45
CA LEU A 498 -1.58 -12.08 2.96
C LEU A 498 -2.13 -11.36 4.19
N ILE A 499 -3.36 -10.84 4.10
CA ILE A 499 -4.04 -10.15 5.22
C ILE A 499 -4.20 -11.10 6.41
N SER A 500 -4.58 -12.35 6.16
CA SER A 500 -4.73 -13.35 7.24
C SER A 500 -3.41 -13.62 7.96
N HIS A 501 -2.29 -13.68 7.26
CA HIS A 501 -0.97 -13.78 7.88
C HIS A 501 -0.61 -12.51 8.66
N PHE A 502 -0.90 -11.33 8.11
CA PHE A 502 -0.53 -10.05 8.72
C PHE A 502 -1.29 -9.76 10.02
N LYS A 503 -2.50 -10.32 10.20
CA LYS A 503 -3.19 -10.29 11.50
C LYS A 503 -2.36 -10.92 12.62
N LEU A 504 -1.57 -11.96 12.34
CA LEU A 504 -0.67 -12.56 13.33
C LEU A 504 0.45 -11.58 13.73
N ILE A 505 0.91 -10.73 12.81
CA ILE A 505 1.90 -9.69 13.09
C ILE A 505 1.27 -8.54 13.90
N GLU A 506 0.02 -8.18 13.62
CA GLU A 506 -0.74 -7.19 14.43
C GLU A 506 -0.91 -7.64 15.89
N GLU A 507 -1.10 -8.94 16.12
CA GLU A 507 -1.28 -9.56 17.44
C GLU A 507 0.04 -9.93 18.15
N LEU A 508 1.18 -9.72 17.48
CA LEU A 508 2.50 -10.04 18.01
C LEU A 508 2.86 -9.09 19.16
N GLU A 509 3.14 -9.69 20.32
CA GLU A 509 3.66 -9.01 21.48
C GLU A 509 4.92 -9.72 22.01
N PHE A 510 5.94 -8.91 22.28
CA PHE A 510 7.16 -9.34 22.95
C PHE A 510 7.11 -8.98 24.43
N SER A 511 7.60 -9.90 25.27
CA SER A 511 7.69 -9.71 26.71
C SER A 511 8.92 -10.44 27.27
N PHE A 512 9.28 -10.16 28.51
CA PHE A 512 10.33 -10.91 29.21
C PHE A 512 9.77 -12.22 29.77
N ASP A 513 10.50 -13.31 29.57
CA ASP A 513 10.25 -14.57 30.25
C ASP A 513 10.84 -14.58 31.68
N LYS A 514 10.69 -15.71 32.38
CA LYS A 514 11.22 -15.89 33.75
C LYS A 514 12.75 -15.81 33.86
N ASN A 515 13.47 -15.89 32.74
CA ASN A 515 14.93 -15.82 32.66
C ASN A 515 15.40 -14.46 32.12
N ASN A 516 14.52 -13.45 32.06
CA ASN A 516 14.79 -12.14 31.46
C ASN A 516 15.15 -12.18 29.97
N LYS A 517 14.76 -13.23 29.25
CA LYS A 517 14.88 -13.30 27.79
C LYS A 517 13.62 -12.73 27.14
N ILE A 518 13.78 -11.93 26.10
CA ILE A 518 12.65 -11.42 25.32
C ILE A 518 12.07 -12.55 24.45
N VAL A 519 10.78 -12.83 24.57
CA VAL A 519 10.04 -13.89 23.86
C VAL A 519 8.77 -13.35 23.21
N SER A 520 8.25 -14.00 22.17
CA SER A 520 6.99 -13.66 21.51
C SER A 520 5.80 -14.45 22.06
N ASN A 521 4.61 -13.84 22.05
CA ASN A 521 3.36 -14.43 22.53
C ASN A 521 2.65 -15.35 21.51
N ASN A 522 3.06 -15.36 20.23
CA ASN A 522 2.32 -16.03 19.17
C ASN A 522 3.23 -16.83 18.20
N LYS A 523 2.60 -17.43 17.18
CA LYS A 523 3.22 -18.37 16.23
C LYS A 523 3.98 -17.71 15.07
N THR A 524 4.12 -16.38 15.07
CA THR A 524 4.90 -15.70 14.02
C THR A 524 6.35 -16.19 14.11
N PRO A 525 6.97 -16.64 13.00
CA PRO A 525 8.36 -17.08 13.02
C PRO A 525 9.27 -15.96 13.51
N VAL A 526 10.12 -16.25 14.49
CA VAL A 526 11.12 -15.32 15.03
C VAL A 526 12.51 -15.92 14.94
N ARG A 527 13.52 -15.08 14.74
CA ARG A 527 14.93 -15.45 14.96
C ARG A 527 15.56 -14.47 15.93
N TYR A 528 16.52 -14.94 16.72
CA TYR A 528 17.28 -14.10 17.63
C TYR A 528 18.47 -13.52 16.87
N ILE A 529 18.66 -12.20 16.98
CA ILE A 529 19.74 -11.48 16.30
C ILE A 529 20.65 -10.82 17.32
N ASP A 530 21.94 -10.92 17.05
CA ASP A 530 22.96 -10.15 17.73
C ASP A 530 23.27 -8.86 16.95
N TYR A 531 23.92 -7.92 17.63
CA TYR A 531 24.61 -6.79 17.03
C TYR A 531 26.10 -6.98 17.28
N GLU A 532 26.80 -7.47 16.27
CA GLU A 532 28.26 -7.38 16.23
C GLU A 532 28.62 -6.03 15.62
N ASP A 533 29.34 -5.20 16.38
CA ASP A 533 29.85 -3.92 15.90
C ASP A 533 30.82 -4.18 14.75
N SER A 534 30.33 -4.12 13.52
CA SER A 534 31.14 -4.31 12.31
C SER A 534 31.97 -3.07 11.99
N SER A 535 32.67 -2.53 12.99
CA SER A 535 33.64 -1.44 12.83
C SER A 535 34.97 -2.01 12.33
N HIS A 536 35.02 -2.25 11.02
CA HIS A 536 36.24 -2.17 10.22
C HIS A 536 36.05 -1.16 9.09
#